data_AF-W2M6B2-F1
#
_entry.id   AF-W2M6B2-F1
#
_cell.length_a   1.000
_cell.length_b   1.000
_cell.length_c   1.000
_cell.angle_alpha   90.00
_cell.angle_beta   90.00
_cell.angle_gamma   90.00
#
_symmetry.space_group_name_H-M   'P 1'
#
loop_
_entity.id
_entity.type
_entity.pdbx_description
1 polymer ?
#
loop_
_entity_poly.entity_id
_entity_poly.type
_entity_poly.pdbx_seq_one_letter_code
_entity_poly.pdbx_strand_id
1 'polypeptide(L)'
;DLEKVLEDVNASTSAQVVSVITDNAKKIRSATSRVYICRPNIGDGGCSAHVLNLLMQDIFKVPAFRKIRRRAVTVARFVKNHLE
;
A
#
# COMPACT_ATOMS: atom_id res chain seq x y z
N ASP A 1 -1.93 6.90 16.91
CA ASP A 1 -1.64 8.16 16.19
C ASP A 1 -0.27 8.01 15.56
N LEU A 2 -0.09 8.43 14.31
CA LEU A 2 1.20 8.30 13.60
C LEU A 2 2.29 9.12 14.29
N GLU A 3 1.94 10.26 14.87
CA GLU A 3 2.88 11.13 15.60
C GLU A 3 3.48 10.43 16.82
N LYS A 4 2.63 9.75 17.60
CA LYS A 4 3.09 8.97 18.75
C LYS A 4 4.08 7.87 18.34
N VAL A 5 3.83 7.19 17.21
CA VAL A 5 4.74 6.15 16.72
C VAL A 5 6.10 6.75 16.33
N LEU A 6 6.13 7.95 15.74
CA LEU A 6 7.38 8.64 15.41
C LEU A 6 8.16 9.00 16.67
N GLU A 7 7.48 9.51 17.70
CA GLU A 7 8.08 9.82 19.01
C GLU A 7 8.62 8.57 19.69
N ASP A 8 7.83 7.49 19.71
CA ASP A 8 8.22 6.21 20.30
C ASP A 8 9.46 5.62 19.59
N VAL A 9 9.54 5.71 18.25
CA VAL A 9 10.72 5.24 17.49
C VAL A 9 11.96 6.09 17.77
N ASN A 10 11.82 7.42 17.78
CA ASN A 10 12.94 8.32 18.10
C ASN A 10 13.40 8.19 19.57
N ALA A 11 12.52 7.81 20.50
CA ALA A 11 12.86 7.63 21.90
C ALA A 11 13.46 6.23 22.19
N SER A 12 12.98 5.21 21.47
CA SER A 12 13.47 3.83 21.61
C SER A 12 14.73 3.53 20.80
N THR A 13 15.13 4.43 19.91
CA THR A 13 16.32 4.30 19.07
C THR A 13 17.18 5.56 19.15
N SER A 14 18.49 5.44 18.94
CA SER A 14 19.36 6.62 18.76
C SER A 14 19.24 7.24 17.36
N ALA A 15 18.20 6.89 16.61
CA ALA A 15 17.99 7.29 15.23
C ALA A 15 16.85 8.30 15.10
N GLN A 16 16.88 9.07 14.01
CA GLN A 16 15.81 10.00 13.68
C GLN A 16 15.01 9.46 12.49
N VAL A 17 13.69 9.45 12.61
CA VAL A 17 12.83 9.14 11.46
C VAL A 17 12.92 10.27 10.43
N VAL A 18 13.31 9.92 9.21
CA VAL A 18 13.46 10.85 8.08
C VAL A 18 12.38 10.72 7.02
N SER A 19 11.64 9.60 7.00
CA SER A 19 10.57 9.37 6.02
C SER A 19 9.56 8.34 6.51
N VAL A 20 8.31 8.48 6.07
CA VAL A 20 7.24 7.50 6.26
C VAL A 20 6.78 6.99 4.90
N ILE A 21 6.82 5.68 4.69
CA ILE A 21 6.37 5.03 3.45
C ILE A 21 5.08 4.26 3.73
N THR A 22 3.99 4.61 3.04
CA THR A 22 2.67 4.01 3.30
C THR A 22 1.96 3.53 2.04
N ASP A 23 0.96 2.67 2.20
CA ASP A 23 0.03 2.41 1.10
C ASP A 23 -0.77 3.67 0.71
N ASN A 24 -1.50 3.59 -0.41
CA ASN A 24 -2.25 4.72 -0.94
C ASN A 24 -3.69 4.81 -0.39
N ALA A 25 -3.96 4.22 0.79
CA ALA A 25 -5.30 4.27 1.39
C ALA A 25 -5.65 5.69 1.85
N LYS A 26 -6.89 6.14 1.59
CA LYS A 26 -7.34 7.51 1.90
C LYS A 26 -7.10 7.92 3.36
N LYS A 27 -7.38 7.03 4.31
CA LYS A 27 -7.20 7.30 5.75
C LYS A 27 -5.73 7.50 6.11
N ILE A 28 -4.85 6.69 5.53
CA ILE A 28 -3.42 6.76 5.81
C ILE A 28 -2.81 8.01 5.18
N ARG A 29 -3.18 8.34 3.94
CA ARG A 29 -2.78 9.62 3.32
C ARG A 29 -3.16 10.83 4.17
N SER A 30 -4.37 10.84 4.72
CA SER A 30 -4.80 11.95 5.60
C SER A 30 -3.93 12.06 6.85
N ALA A 31 -3.50 10.94 7.41
CA ALA A 31 -2.64 10.92 8.59
C ALA A 31 -1.20 11.36 8.25
N THR A 32 -0.62 10.87 7.14
CA THR A 32 0.72 11.26 6.70
C THR A 32 0.76 12.74 6.29
N SER A 33 -0.28 13.25 5.62
CA SER A 33 -0.39 14.68 5.29
C SER A 33 -0.39 15.57 6.54
N ARG A 34 -1.07 15.17 7.62
CA ARG A 34 -1.05 15.92 8.88
C ARG A 34 0.35 15.92 9.50
N VAL A 35 1.01 14.77 9.54
CA VAL A 35 2.40 14.66 10.03
C VAL A 35 3.34 15.54 9.22
N TYR A 36 3.20 15.55 7.89
CA TYR A 36 4.05 16.36 7.01
C TYR A 36 3.88 17.86 7.27
N ILE A 37 2.65 18.33 7.48
CA ILE A 37 2.37 19.73 7.85
C ILE A 37 3.03 20.09 9.19
N CYS A 38 2.94 19.20 10.19
CA CYS A 38 3.50 19.44 11.52
C CYS A 38 5.03 19.24 11.58
N ARG A 39 5.60 18.42 10.70
CA ARG A 39 7.01 17.98 10.70
C ARG A 39 7.57 17.97 9.27
N PRO A 40 7.87 19.14 8.68
CA PRO A 40 8.27 19.26 7.27
C PRO A 40 9.60 18.56 6.93
N ASN A 41 10.39 18.19 7.94
CA ASN A 41 11.66 17.47 7.77
C ASN A 41 11.47 15.95 7.56
N ILE A 42 10.25 15.43 7.68
CA ILE A 42 9.94 14.02 7.43
C ILE A 42 9.38 13.88 6.01
N GLY A 43 10.01 13.07 5.17
CA GLY A 43 9.50 12.76 3.83
C GLY A 43 8.23 11.91 3.88
N ASP A 44 7.28 12.19 2.97
CA ASP A 44 6.11 11.36 2.71
C ASP A 44 6.30 10.58 1.41
N GLY A 45 6.04 9.27 1.42
CA GLY A 45 6.26 8.41 0.28
C GLY A 45 5.20 7.32 0.11
N GLY A 46 4.83 7.06 -1.14
CA GLY A 46 3.95 5.94 -1.48
C GLY A 46 4.71 4.61 -1.53
N CYS A 47 4.07 3.54 -1.08
CA CYS A 47 4.59 2.18 -1.11
C CYS A 47 4.64 1.64 -2.54
N SER A 48 5.84 1.36 -3.04
CA SER A 48 6.07 0.84 -4.40
C SER A 48 5.34 -0.48 -4.67
N ALA A 49 5.27 -1.38 -3.67
CA ALA A 49 4.53 -2.64 -3.81
C ALA A 49 3.03 -2.38 -4.03
N HIS A 50 2.47 -1.40 -3.34
CA HIS A 50 1.08 -1.02 -3.53
C HIS A 50 0.85 -0.35 -4.89
N VAL A 51 1.77 0.52 -5.33
CA VAL A 51 1.74 1.13 -6.66
C VAL A 51 1.75 0.05 -7.75
N LEU A 52 2.62 -0.95 -7.64
CA LEU A 52 2.68 -2.06 -8.59
C LEU A 52 1.37 -2.86 -8.61
N ASN A 53 0.76 -3.10 -7.45
CA ASN A 53 -0.54 -3.76 -7.39
C ASN A 53 -1.64 -2.94 -8.10
N LEU A 54 -1.70 -1.62 -7.91
CA LEU A 54 -2.66 -0.76 -8.62
C LEU A 54 -2.42 -0.76 -10.13
N LEU A 55 -1.15 -0.67 -10.55
CA LEU A 55 -0.76 -0.76 -11.96
C LEU A 55 -1.22 -2.09 -12.58
N MET A 56 -0.99 -3.21 -11.90
CA MET A 56 -1.43 -4.53 -12.37
C MET A 56 -2.97 -4.60 -12.46
N GLN A 57 -3.70 -4.02 -11.51
CA GLN A 57 -5.17 -3.95 -11.58
C GLN A 57 -5.64 -3.19 -12.82
N ASP A 58 -4.96 -2.11 -13.20
CA ASP A 58 -5.24 -1.35 -14.41
C ASP A 58 -4.89 -2.12 -15.69
N ILE A 59 -3.75 -2.82 -15.72
CA ILE A 59 -3.40 -3.73 -16.83
C ILE A 59 -4.51 -4.77 -17.04
N PHE A 60 -5.07 -5.34 -15.97
CA PHE A 60 -6.16 -6.31 -16.07
C PHE A 60 -7.52 -5.71 -16.49
N LYS A 61 -7.65 -4.38 -16.65
CA LYS A 61 -8.82 -3.75 -17.29
C LYS A 61 -8.75 -3.84 -18.82
N VAL A 62 -7.56 -3.96 -19.40
CA VAL A 62 -7.38 -4.14 -20.86
C VAL A 62 -8.10 -5.42 -21.33
N PRO A 63 -8.88 -5.38 -22.43
CA PRO A 63 -9.76 -6.48 -22.80
C PRO A 63 -9.10 -7.86 -22.92
N ALA A 64 -7.90 -7.92 -23.51
CA ALA A 64 -7.13 -9.15 -23.66
C ALA A 64 -6.78 -9.78 -22.29
N PHE A 65 -6.19 -9.00 -21.40
CA PHE A 65 -5.83 -9.43 -20.04
C PHE A 65 -7.06 -9.74 -19.19
N ARG A 66 -8.14 -8.96 -19.33
CA ARG A 66 -9.41 -9.20 -18.63
C ARG A 66 -10.01 -10.57 -18.97
N LYS A 67 -9.94 -10.97 -20.25
CA LYS A 67 -10.41 -12.28 -20.71
C LYS A 67 -9.61 -13.42 -20.09
N ILE A 68 -8.28 -13.30 -20.06
CA ILE A 68 -7.37 -14.28 -19.45
C ILE A 68 -7.63 -14.39 -17.95
N ARG A 69 -7.68 -13.26 -17.23
CA ARG A 69 -7.96 -13.22 -15.79
C ARG A 69 -9.26 -13.92 -15.43
N ARG A 70 -10.34 -13.71 -16.21
CA ARG A 70 -11.63 -14.38 -15.96
C ARG A 70 -11.50 -15.90 -16.04
N ARG A 71 -10.84 -16.42 -17.07
CA ARG A 71 -10.61 -17.87 -17.24
C ARG A 71 -9.77 -18.44 -16.09
N ALA A 72 -8.69 -17.75 -15.73
CA ALA A 72 -7.83 -18.14 -14.61
C ALA A 72 -8.62 -18.21 -13.29
N VAL A 73 -9.45 -17.21 -13.00
CA VAL A 73 -10.31 -17.20 -11.80
C VAL A 73 -11.33 -18.34 -11.82
N THR A 74 -11.91 -18.67 -12.97
CA THR A 74 -12.82 -19.84 -13.09
C THR A 74 -12.09 -21.13 -12.70
N VAL A 75 -10.89 -21.35 -13.22
CA VAL A 75 -10.08 -22.53 -12.87
C VAL A 75 -9.71 -22.53 -11.39
N ALA A 76 -9.23 -21.41 -10.85
CA ALA A 76 -8.86 -21.30 -9.44
C ALA A 76 -10.05 -21.59 -8.51
N ARG A 77 -11.25 -21.12 -8.84
CA ARG A 77 -12.47 -21.45 -8.07
C ARG A 77 -12.86 -22.91 -8.20
N PHE A 78 -12.71 -23.51 -9.38
CA PHE A 78 -13.00 -24.93 -9.57
C PHE A 78 -12.14 -25.77 -8.64
N VAL A 79 -10.82 -25.53 -8.63
CA VAL A 79 -9.86 -26.22 -7.75
C VAL A 79 -10.25 -26.02 -6.28
N LYS A 80 -10.41 -24.76 -5.84
CA LYS A 80 -10.75 -24.45 -4.45
C LYS A 80 -12.05 -25.11 -3.95
N ASN A 81 -13.04 -25.27 -4.82
CA ASN A 81 -14.38 -25.72 -4.41
C ASN A 81 -14.59 -27.24 -4.59
N HIS A 82 -13.73 -27.94 -5.33
CA HIS A 82 -13.95 -29.35 -5.69
C HIS A 82 -12.72 -30.24 -5.47
N LEU A 83 -11.53 -29.68 -5.26
CA LEU A 83 -10.28 -30.42 -5.08
C LEU A 83 -9.56 -30.12 -3.77
N GLU A 84 -9.95 -29.03 -3.08
CA GLU A 84 -9.58 -28.71 -1.70
C GLU A 84 -10.80 -28.90 -0.79
#